data_AF-A0A9W4TC39-F1
#
_entry.id   AF-A0A9W4TC39-F1
#
_cell.length_a   1.000
_cell.length_b   1.000
_cell.length_c   1.000
_cell.angle_alpha   90.00
_cell.angle_beta   90.00
_cell.angle_gamma   90.00
#
_symmetry.space_group_name_H-M   'P 1'
#
loop_
_entity.id
_entity.type
_entity.pdbx_description
1 polymer ?
#
loop_
_entity_poly.entity_id
_entity_poly.type
_entity_poly.pdbx_seq_one_letter_code
_entity_poly.pdbx_strand_id
1 'polypeptide(L)'
;KIIDTAMTLSFLRKTSSADSSPEVKEKYEKAKKYLSSQIKDEKVEKELLEKTDQIVVEQTTNKVVKENANKAVVNKVQESVTVEEVDKVTKTQNNDGSFEISEKVTEDLGITTSKEITSIIRVSDERVKKFDEKTWNTFITLAYCNKVLGKHESKWKVQNEKARKWIHEVVKDEKLEKEILESCEKV
;
A
#
# COMPACT_ATOMS: atom_id res chain seq x y z
N LYS A 1 13.97 18.13 15.64
CA LYS A 1 14.71 18.88 14.59
C LYS A 1 16.08 18.27 14.31
N ILE A 2 17.06 18.25 15.24
CA ILE A 2 18.41 17.67 15.00
C ILE A 2 18.34 16.19 14.57
N ILE A 3 17.63 15.36 15.34
CA ILE A 3 17.45 13.92 15.04
C ILE A 3 16.74 13.73 13.69
N ASP A 4 15.66 14.48 13.43
CA ASP A 4 14.93 14.40 12.16
C ASP A 4 15.81 14.76 10.95
N THR A 5 16.66 15.79 11.11
CA THR A 5 17.63 16.18 10.09
C THR A 5 18.69 15.09 9.88
N ALA A 6 19.25 14.53 10.94
CA ALA A 6 20.22 13.43 10.84
C ALA A 6 19.61 12.19 10.17
N MET A 7 18.38 11.81 10.56
CA MET A 7 17.62 10.73 9.91
C MET A 7 17.37 10.99 8.43
N THR A 8 17.01 12.23 8.06
CA THR A 8 16.78 12.61 6.66
C THR A 8 18.07 12.55 5.83
N LEU A 9 19.18 13.05 6.37
CA LEU A 9 20.50 12.96 5.74
C LEU A 9 20.94 11.50 5.55
N SER A 10 20.79 10.68 6.60
CA SER A 10 21.05 9.24 6.55
C SER A 10 20.22 8.55 5.48
N PHE A 11 18.92 8.83 5.41
CA PHE A 11 18.04 8.30 4.37
C PHE A 11 18.54 8.65 2.97
N LEU A 12 18.69 9.93 2.67
CA LEU A 12 19.14 10.41 1.35
C LEU A 12 20.50 9.83 0.94
N ARG A 13 21.42 9.66 1.90
CA ARG A 13 22.73 9.07 1.66
C ARG A 13 22.64 7.57 1.37
N LYS A 14 21.88 6.81 2.18
CA LYS A 14 21.79 5.34 2.04
C LYS A 14 20.95 4.91 0.85
N THR A 15 20.00 5.74 0.41
CA THR A 15 19.21 5.49 -0.79
C THR A 15 19.80 6.10 -2.06
N SER A 16 21.02 6.64 -2.00
CA SER A 16 21.69 7.33 -3.11
C SER A 16 20.85 8.49 -3.70
N SER A 17 19.93 9.04 -2.92
CA SER A 17 18.99 10.07 -3.38
C SER A 17 19.56 11.48 -3.25
N ALA A 18 20.64 11.67 -2.49
CA ALA A 18 21.29 12.96 -2.31
C ALA A 18 21.75 13.60 -3.65
N ASP A 19 22.15 12.79 -4.63
CA ASP A 19 22.60 13.24 -5.95
C ASP A 19 21.52 13.09 -7.04
N SER A 20 20.27 12.80 -6.67
CA SER A 20 19.18 12.57 -7.64
C SER A 20 18.82 13.81 -8.47
N SER A 21 19.09 15.01 -7.96
CA SER A 21 18.93 16.27 -8.70
C SER A 21 19.77 17.39 -8.07
N PRO A 22 20.07 18.48 -8.82
CA PRO A 22 20.74 19.66 -8.27
C PRO A 22 20.00 20.26 -7.07
N GLU A 23 18.67 20.28 -7.10
CA GLU A 23 17.85 20.81 -6.01
C GLU A 23 17.98 19.99 -4.72
N VAL A 24 17.94 18.65 -4.83
CA VAL A 24 18.10 17.75 -3.66
C VAL A 24 19.51 17.88 -3.08
N LYS A 25 20.53 17.98 -3.94
CA LYS A 25 21.92 18.17 -3.53
C LYS A 25 22.13 19.47 -2.75
N GLU A 26 21.55 20.57 -3.23
CA GLU A 26 21.61 21.86 -2.53
C GLU A 26 20.93 21.80 -1.15
N LYS A 27 19.76 21.17 -1.06
CA LYS A 27 19.04 20.98 0.21
C LYS A 27 19.81 20.08 1.17
N TYR A 28 20.43 19.02 0.67
CA TYR A 28 21.28 18.11 1.44
C TYR A 28 22.48 18.86 2.06
N GLU A 29 23.20 19.67 1.28
CA GLU A 29 24.33 20.45 1.79
C GLU A 29 23.91 21.51 2.82
N LYS A 30 22.76 22.17 2.63
CA LYS A 30 22.20 23.09 3.62
C LYS A 30 21.86 22.38 4.94
N ALA A 31 21.23 21.21 4.87
CA ALA A 31 20.90 20.40 6.04
C ALA A 31 22.14 19.90 6.78
N LYS A 32 23.18 19.50 6.04
CA LYS A 32 24.48 19.12 6.61
C LYS A 32 25.13 20.28 7.36
N LYS A 33 25.21 21.47 6.73
CA LYS A 33 25.74 22.69 7.38
C LYS A 33 24.96 23.06 8.64
N TYR A 34 23.64 22.95 8.59
CA TYR A 34 22.79 23.16 9.78
C TYR A 34 23.18 22.19 10.90
N LEU A 35 23.29 20.89 10.61
CA LEU A 35 23.62 19.88 11.61
C LEU A 35 24.96 20.19 12.32
N SER A 36 26.01 20.48 11.54
CA SER A 36 27.32 20.85 12.09
C SER A 36 27.27 22.12 12.94
N SER A 37 26.46 23.11 12.54
CA SER A 37 26.28 24.35 13.33
C SER A 37 25.56 24.14 14.68
N GLN A 38 24.69 23.13 14.76
CA GLN A 38 23.92 22.84 15.97
C GLN A 38 24.72 22.00 16.96
N ILE A 39 25.40 20.96 16.48
CA ILE A 39 26.11 20.01 17.35
C ILE A 39 27.43 20.60 17.82
N LYS A 40 28.17 21.28 16.93
CA LYS A 40 29.48 21.93 17.21
C LYS A 40 30.56 21.00 17.78
N ASP A 41 30.32 19.69 17.75
CA ASP A 41 31.23 18.62 18.14
C ASP A 41 31.21 17.57 17.04
N GLU A 42 32.33 17.44 16.34
CA GLU A 42 32.47 16.53 15.19
C GLU A 42 32.32 15.06 15.60
N LYS A 43 32.76 14.69 16.80
CA LYS A 43 32.67 13.31 17.29
C LYS A 43 31.22 12.94 17.55
N VAL A 44 30.46 13.84 18.19
CA VAL A 44 29.02 13.64 18.46
C VAL A 44 28.22 13.65 17.16
N GLU A 45 28.54 14.52 16.20
CA GLU A 45 27.88 14.55 14.89
C GLU A 45 28.09 13.22 14.13
N LYS A 46 29.33 12.72 14.13
CA LYS A 46 29.67 11.44 13.50
C LYS A 46 28.92 10.27 14.14
N GLU A 47 28.94 10.18 15.46
CA GLU A 47 28.24 9.11 16.20
C GLU A 47 26.73 9.15 15.94
N LEU A 48 26.13 10.35 15.95
CA LEU A 48 24.71 10.52 15.62
C LEU A 48 24.40 10.00 14.21
N LEU A 49 25.19 10.41 13.21
CA LEU A 49 25.00 10.00 11.82
C LEU A 49 25.22 8.50 11.62
N GLU A 50 26.14 7.87 12.34
CA GLU A 50 26.35 6.42 12.32
C GLU A 50 25.15 5.67 12.91
N LYS A 51 24.57 6.16 14.02
CA LYS A 51 23.37 5.58 14.62
C LYS A 51 22.15 5.77 13.73
N THR A 52 21.94 6.94 13.16
CA THR A 52 20.81 7.17 12.24
C THR A 52 20.96 6.38 10.95
N ASP A 53 22.19 6.17 10.46
CA ASP A 53 22.47 5.28 9.33
C ASP A 53 22.05 3.84 9.61
N GLN A 54 22.41 3.30 10.79
CA GLN A 54 22.02 1.94 11.20
C GLN A 54 20.50 1.80 11.25
N ILE A 55 19.82 2.76 11.88
CA ILE A 55 18.35 2.74 11.98
C ILE A 55 17.70 2.80 10.61
N VAL A 56 18.18 3.69 9.72
CA VAL A 56 17.65 3.80 8.34
C VAL A 56 17.82 2.48 7.59
N VAL A 57 19.02 1.89 7.63
CA VAL A 57 19.30 0.61 6.94
C VAL A 57 18.43 -0.50 7.50
N GLU A 58 18.33 -0.62 8.82
CA GLU A 58 17.50 -1.64 9.48
C GLU A 58 16.02 -1.49 9.11
N GLN A 59 15.45 -0.29 9.22
CA GLN A 59 14.05 -0.04 8.93
C GLN A 59 13.71 -0.26 7.44
N THR A 60 14.58 0.21 6.54
CA THR A 60 14.39 0.01 5.09
C THR A 60 14.54 -1.46 4.70
N THR A 61 15.52 -2.16 5.28
CA THR A 61 15.71 -3.61 5.06
C THR A 61 14.52 -4.39 5.60
N ASN A 62 14.06 -4.12 6.82
CA ASN A 62 12.91 -4.79 7.42
C ASN A 62 11.64 -4.59 6.59
N LYS A 63 11.43 -3.39 6.05
CA LYS A 63 10.33 -3.12 5.12
C LYS A 63 10.41 -4.01 3.88
N VAL A 64 11.57 -4.06 3.21
CA VAL A 64 11.78 -4.87 2.00
C VAL A 64 11.64 -6.37 2.30
N VAL A 65 12.17 -6.84 3.43
CA VAL A 65 12.03 -8.23 3.87
C VAL A 65 10.57 -8.59 4.11
N LYS A 66 9.80 -7.72 4.79
CA LYS A 66 8.36 -7.92 5.00
C LYS A 66 7.59 -7.94 3.68
N GLU A 67 7.87 -7.02 2.76
CA GLU A 67 7.23 -6.99 1.44
C GLU A 67 7.55 -8.25 0.62
N ASN A 68 8.80 -8.72 0.65
CA ASN A 68 9.21 -9.95 -0.03
C ASN A 68 8.58 -11.21 0.59
N ALA A 69 8.49 -11.28 1.92
CA ALA A 69 7.82 -12.36 2.62
C ALA A 69 6.33 -12.41 2.24
N ASN A 70 5.65 -11.26 2.28
CA ASN A 70 4.25 -11.15 1.85
C ASN A 70 4.06 -11.59 0.40
N LYS A 71 4.94 -11.12 -0.52
CA LYS A 71 4.89 -11.52 -1.93
C LYS A 71 5.05 -13.03 -2.11
N ALA A 72 5.95 -13.66 -1.36
CA ALA A 72 6.15 -15.11 -1.41
C ALA A 72 4.92 -15.88 -0.92
N VAL A 73 4.24 -15.39 0.13
CA VAL A 73 2.98 -15.97 0.62
C VAL A 73 1.87 -15.81 -0.43
N VAL A 74 1.68 -14.61 -0.97
CA VAL A 74 0.67 -14.34 -2.01
C VAL A 74 0.88 -15.24 -3.23
N ASN A 75 2.12 -15.40 -3.69
CA ASN A 75 2.41 -16.29 -4.83
C ASN A 75 2.00 -17.74 -4.57
N LYS A 76 2.22 -18.26 -3.36
CA LYS A 76 1.79 -19.61 -2.98
C LYS A 76 0.27 -19.73 -2.94
N VAL A 77 -0.43 -18.72 -2.42
CA VAL A 77 -1.90 -18.69 -2.42
C VAL A 77 -2.40 -18.70 -3.88
N GLN A 78 -1.87 -17.83 -4.73
CA GLN A 78 -2.24 -17.79 -6.15
C GLN A 78 -2.02 -19.12 -6.89
N GLU A 79 -1.05 -19.94 -6.47
CA GLU A 79 -0.79 -21.28 -7.01
C GLU A 79 -1.85 -22.30 -6.62
N SER A 80 -2.45 -22.14 -5.44
CA SER A 80 -3.51 -23.02 -4.95
C SER A 80 -4.90 -22.68 -5.47
N VAL A 81 -5.09 -21.44 -5.97
CA VAL A 81 -6.39 -20.98 -6.47
C VAL A 81 -6.82 -21.78 -7.70
N THR A 82 -8.02 -22.33 -7.61
CA THR A 82 -8.71 -23.07 -8.65
C THR A 82 -9.61 -22.16 -9.51
N VAL A 83 -9.95 -22.65 -10.69
CA VAL A 83 -10.91 -21.97 -11.58
C VAL A 83 -12.29 -21.85 -10.94
N GLU A 84 -12.72 -22.88 -10.20
CA GLU A 84 -14.02 -22.88 -9.53
C GLU A 84 -14.12 -21.80 -8.45
N GLU A 85 -13.02 -21.53 -7.74
CA GLU A 85 -12.95 -20.42 -6.78
C GLU A 85 -13.04 -19.05 -7.46
N VAL A 86 -12.40 -18.89 -8.62
CA VAL A 86 -12.53 -17.67 -9.44
C VAL A 86 -13.99 -17.47 -9.86
N ASP A 87 -14.66 -18.54 -10.29
CA ASP A 87 -16.07 -18.49 -10.68
C ASP A 87 -16.98 -18.13 -9.50
N LYS A 88 -16.72 -18.68 -8.30
CA LYS A 88 -17.48 -18.33 -7.08
C LYS A 88 -17.41 -16.84 -6.77
N VAL A 89 -16.23 -16.23 -6.90
CA VAL A 89 -16.05 -14.79 -6.67
C VAL A 89 -16.71 -13.98 -7.78
N THR A 90 -16.41 -14.27 -9.04
CA THR A 90 -16.89 -13.46 -10.18
C THR A 90 -18.41 -13.52 -10.40
N LYS A 91 -19.07 -14.61 -10.01
CA LYS A 91 -20.54 -14.75 -10.10
C LYS A 91 -21.32 -13.87 -9.11
N THR A 92 -20.64 -13.26 -8.14
CA THR A 92 -21.27 -12.28 -7.23
C THR A 92 -21.39 -10.88 -7.83
N GLN A 93 -20.95 -10.68 -9.08
CA GLN A 93 -21.10 -9.39 -9.76
C GLN A 93 -22.57 -9.12 -10.12
N ASN A 94 -23.07 -7.98 -9.69
CA ASN A 94 -24.37 -7.45 -10.08
C ASN A 94 -24.37 -6.92 -11.52
N ASN A 95 -25.55 -6.76 -12.12
CA ASN A 95 -25.70 -6.26 -13.50
C ASN A 95 -25.12 -4.85 -13.73
N ASP A 96 -25.05 -4.03 -12.68
CA ASP A 96 -24.47 -2.68 -12.73
C ASP A 96 -22.93 -2.68 -12.63
N GLY A 97 -22.31 -3.85 -12.43
CA GLY A 97 -20.86 -4.01 -12.30
C GLY A 97 -20.33 -4.03 -10.87
N SER A 98 -21.15 -3.66 -9.87
CA SER A 98 -20.79 -3.80 -8.45
C SER A 98 -20.71 -5.27 -8.01
N PHE A 99 -20.15 -5.53 -6.84
CA PHE A 99 -20.09 -6.88 -6.26
C PHE A 99 -20.84 -6.97 -4.93
N GLU A 100 -21.44 -8.14 -4.70
CA GLU A 100 -21.66 -8.64 -3.35
C GLU A 100 -20.39 -9.33 -2.83
N ILE A 101 -20.22 -9.40 -1.51
CA ILE A 101 -19.09 -10.13 -0.93
C ILE A 101 -19.37 -11.64 -0.98
N SER A 102 -18.42 -12.43 -1.48
CA SER A 102 -18.56 -13.90 -1.51
C SER A 102 -18.05 -14.53 -0.21
N GLU A 103 -18.64 -15.67 0.17
CA GLU A 103 -18.18 -16.46 1.32
C GLU A 103 -16.68 -16.78 1.24
N LYS A 104 -16.20 -17.10 0.03
CA LYS A 104 -14.79 -17.35 -0.23
C LYS A 104 -13.90 -16.16 0.13
N VAL A 105 -14.30 -14.94 -0.24
CA VAL A 105 -13.51 -13.74 0.11
C VAL A 105 -13.53 -13.50 1.61
N THR A 106 -14.67 -13.68 2.28
CA THR A 106 -14.76 -13.52 3.74
C THR A 106 -13.93 -14.57 4.48
N GLU A 107 -13.96 -15.83 4.04
CA GLU A 107 -13.19 -16.93 4.64
C GLU A 107 -11.69 -16.72 4.48
N ASP A 108 -11.22 -16.39 3.28
CA ASP A 108 -9.79 -16.21 3.01
C ASP A 108 -9.21 -14.99 3.74
N LEU A 109 -10.01 -13.93 3.91
CA LEU A 109 -9.60 -12.72 4.64
C LEU A 109 -9.87 -12.79 6.15
N GLY A 110 -10.59 -13.81 6.63
CA GLY A 110 -10.96 -13.95 8.03
C GLY A 110 -11.85 -12.80 8.55
N ILE A 111 -12.68 -12.23 7.68
CA ILE A 111 -13.63 -11.15 8.02
C ILE A 111 -15.06 -11.68 7.97
N THR A 112 -15.98 -11.10 8.72
CA THR A 112 -17.41 -11.45 8.63
C THR A 112 -18.20 -10.55 7.69
N THR A 113 -17.76 -9.29 7.56
CA THR A 113 -18.38 -8.30 6.66
C THR A 113 -17.32 -7.38 6.09
N SER A 114 -17.59 -6.79 4.92
CA SER A 114 -16.69 -5.79 4.32
C SER A 114 -16.57 -4.51 5.16
N LYS A 115 -17.51 -4.24 6.08
CA LYS A 115 -17.42 -3.10 7.00
C LYS A 115 -16.27 -3.23 7.98
N GLU A 116 -15.87 -4.44 8.36
CA GLU A 116 -14.72 -4.66 9.25
C GLU A 116 -13.43 -4.10 8.64
N ILE A 117 -13.35 -4.07 7.30
CA ILE A 117 -12.22 -3.53 6.54
C ILE A 117 -12.00 -2.05 6.85
N THR A 118 -13.06 -1.28 7.12
CA THR A 118 -12.96 0.14 7.48
C THR A 118 -12.11 0.39 8.73
N SER A 119 -11.97 -0.61 9.60
CA SER A 119 -11.09 -0.55 10.78
C SER A 119 -9.63 -0.91 10.46
N ILE A 120 -9.41 -1.65 9.38
CA ILE A 120 -8.10 -2.15 8.94
C ILE A 120 -7.42 -1.11 8.04
N ILE A 121 -8.15 -0.57 7.06
CA ILE A 121 -7.63 0.43 6.13
C ILE A 121 -7.62 1.82 6.76
N ARG A 122 -6.60 2.61 6.43
CA ARG A 122 -6.46 3.99 6.91
C ARG A 122 -6.43 4.93 5.71
N VAL A 123 -7.62 5.35 5.28
CA VAL A 123 -7.78 6.40 4.26
C VAL A 123 -8.28 7.66 4.97
N SER A 124 -7.59 8.79 4.75
CA SER A 124 -7.87 10.03 5.52
C SER A 124 -9.06 10.82 4.98
N ASP A 125 -9.53 10.50 3.77
CA ASP A 125 -10.64 11.21 3.14
C ASP A 125 -11.98 10.89 3.83
N GLU A 126 -12.65 11.92 4.32
CA GLU A 126 -13.92 11.81 5.04
C GLU A 126 -15.07 11.22 4.21
N ARG A 127 -15.00 11.28 2.85
CA ARG A 127 -16.00 10.67 1.97
C ARG A 127 -16.06 9.15 2.15
N VAL A 128 -14.93 8.53 2.49
CA VAL A 128 -14.79 7.08 2.68
C VAL A 128 -15.69 6.57 3.81
N LYS A 129 -15.93 7.39 4.85
CA LYS A 129 -16.81 7.05 5.98
C LYS A 129 -18.29 6.95 5.59
N LYS A 130 -18.66 7.48 4.42
CA LYS A 130 -20.05 7.49 3.92
C LYS A 130 -20.33 6.36 2.94
N PHE A 131 -19.32 5.59 2.55
CA PHE A 131 -19.51 4.47 1.63
C PHE A 131 -20.35 3.39 2.28
N ASP A 132 -21.31 2.91 1.48
CA ASP A 132 -22.17 1.81 1.86
C ASP A 132 -21.44 0.47 1.72
N GLU A 133 -22.11 -0.58 2.17
CA GLU A 133 -21.58 -1.94 2.13
C GLU A 133 -21.30 -2.42 0.71
N LYS A 134 -22.15 -2.03 -0.25
CA LYS A 134 -21.99 -2.37 -1.67
C LYS A 134 -20.71 -1.77 -2.27
N THR A 135 -20.41 -0.53 -1.91
CA THR A 135 -19.16 0.14 -2.31
C THR A 135 -17.96 -0.59 -1.73
N TRP A 136 -18.01 -0.95 -0.43
CA TRP A 136 -16.94 -1.70 0.22
C TRP A 136 -16.74 -3.11 -0.34
N ASN A 137 -17.83 -3.85 -0.57
CA ASN A 137 -17.83 -5.16 -1.22
C ASN A 137 -17.14 -5.08 -2.58
N THR A 138 -17.44 -4.04 -3.36
CA THR A 138 -16.84 -3.86 -4.69
C THR A 138 -15.34 -3.56 -4.60
N PHE A 139 -14.91 -2.68 -3.69
CA PHE A 139 -13.48 -2.38 -3.49
C PHE A 139 -12.68 -3.60 -3.02
N ILE A 140 -13.20 -4.35 -2.04
CA ILE A 140 -12.46 -5.50 -1.49
C ILE A 140 -12.42 -6.67 -2.49
N THR A 141 -13.53 -6.95 -3.18
CA THR A 141 -13.55 -8.01 -4.20
C THR A 141 -12.59 -7.69 -5.33
N LEU A 142 -12.49 -6.41 -5.76
CA LEU A 142 -11.48 -5.99 -6.74
C LEU A 142 -10.04 -6.20 -6.23
N ALA A 143 -9.74 -5.81 -5.00
CA ALA A 143 -8.43 -5.99 -4.39
C ALA A 143 -8.06 -7.49 -4.30
N TYR A 144 -9.03 -8.31 -3.87
CA TYR A 144 -8.89 -9.75 -3.78
C TYR A 144 -8.65 -10.38 -5.17
N CYS A 145 -9.40 -9.98 -6.21
CA CYS A 145 -9.14 -10.43 -7.58
C CYS A 145 -7.71 -10.10 -8.02
N ASN A 146 -7.24 -8.87 -7.78
CA ASN A 146 -5.90 -8.44 -8.17
C ASN A 146 -4.78 -9.21 -7.43
N LYS A 147 -4.96 -9.47 -6.12
CA LYS A 147 -3.92 -10.08 -5.27
C LYS A 147 -3.98 -11.59 -5.22
N VAL A 148 -5.16 -12.16 -5.04
CA VAL A 148 -5.33 -13.59 -4.78
C VAL A 148 -5.63 -14.35 -6.07
N LEU A 149 -6.41 -13.74 -6.98
CA LEU A 149 -6.78 -14.38 -8.25
C LEU A 149 -5.87 -13.98 -9.43
N GLY A 150 -4.73 -13.33 -9.16
CA GLY A 150 -3.86 -12.73 -10.17
C GLY A 150 -3.42 -13.69 -11.29
N LYS A 151 -3.14 -14.97 -10.99
CA LYS A 151 -2.78 -15.98 -12.00
C LYS A 151 -3.90 -16.34 -12.98
N HIS A 152 -5.14 -15.97 -12.66
CA HIS A 152 -6.34 -16.23 -13.47
C HIS A 152 -6.95 -14.94 -14.03
N GLU A 153 -6.16 -13.86 -14.18
CA GLU A 153 -6.63 -12.53 -14.61
C GLU A 153 -7.55 -12.55 -15.83
N SER A 154 -7.22 -13.35 -16.84
CA SER A 154 -8.01 -13.46 -18.06
C SER A 154 -9.47 -13.89 -17.84
N LYS A 155 -9.77 -14.55 -16.71
CA LYS A 155 -11.12 -15.04 -16.37
C LYS A 155 -12.01 -14.01 -15.69
N TRP A 156 -11.43 -13.02 -15.03
CA TRP A 156 -12.17 -11.99 -14.28
C TRP A 156 -11.98 -10.57 -14.82
N LYS A 157 -11.14 -10.39 -15.86
CA LYS A 157 -10.82 -9.08 -16.43
C LYS A 157 -12.05 -8.26 -16.83
N VAL A 158 -13.03 -8.89 -17.49
CA VAL A 158 -14.26 -8.22 -17.93
C VAL A 158 -15.08 -7.71 -16.73
N GLN A 159 -15.17 -8.53 -15.67
CA GLN A 159 -15.85 -8.17 -14.44
C GLN A 159 -15.11 -7.02 -13.75
N ASN A 160 -13.78 -7.06 -13.68
CA ASN A 160 -12.98 -5.96 -13.13
C ASN A 160 -13.19 -4.64 -13.89
N GLU A 161 -13.23 -4.66 -15.22
CA GLU A 161 -13.49 -3.46 -16.03
C GLU A 161 -14.87 -2.85 -15.74
N LYS A 162 -15.91 -3.68 -15.57
CA LYS A 162 -17.25 -3.21 -15.17
C LYS A 162 -17.26 -2.61 -13.77
N ALA A 163 -16.64 -3.28 -12.81
CA ALA A 163 -16.57 -2.82 -11.43
C ALA A 163 -15.77 -1.50 -11.30
N ARG A 164 -14.70 -1.34 -12.08
CA ARG A 164 -13.94 -0.08 -12.16
C ARG A 164 -14.80 1.07 -12.69
N LYS A 165 -15.58 0.84 -13.75
CA LYS A 165 -16.51 1.84 -14.28
C LYS A 165 -17.54 2.22 -13.22
N TRP A 166 -18.14 1.23 -12.56
CA TRP A 166 -19.11 1.47 -11.49
C TRP A 166 -18.52 2.25 -10.31
N ILE A 167 -17.31 1.89 -9.84
CA ILE A 167 -16.60 2.64 -8.78
C ILE A 167 -16.38 4.08 -9.20
N HIS A 168 -15.96 4.31 -10.45
CA HIS A 168 -15.72 5.65 -10.94
C HIS A 168 -17.00 6.51 -10.94
N GLU A 169 -18.14 5.92 -11.28
CA GLU A 169 -19.44 6.59 -11.20
C GLU A 169 -19.86 6.94 -9.76
N VAL A 170 -19.49 6.11 -8.78
CA VAL A 170 -19.80 6.32 -7.36
C VAL A 170 -18.86 7.33 -6.69
N VAL A 171 -17.55 7.20 -6.92
CA VAL A 171 -16.50 7.97 -6.22
C VAL A 171 -16.14 9.26 -6.95
N LYS A 172 -16.13 9.23 -8.28
CA LYS A 172 -15.82 10.37 -9.17
C LYS A 172 -14.48 11.04 -8.84
N ASP A 173 -13.50 10.26 -8.38
CA ASP A 173 -12.19 10.74 -7.96
C ASP A 173 -11.17 9.61 -8.09
N GLU A 174 -10.51 9.58 -9.25
CA GLU A 174 -9.54 8.53 -9.61
C GLU A 174 -8.41 8.40 -8.58
N LYS A 175 -7.98 9.51 -7.97
CA LYS A 175 -6.91 9.50 -6.97
C LYS A 175 -7.38 8.80 -5.70
N LEU A 176 -8.58 9.14 -5.23
CA LEU A 176 -9.17 8.50 -4.06
C LEU A 176 -9.46 7.01 -4.33
N GLU A 177 -10.01 6.67 -5.49
CA GLU A 177 -10.27 5.29 -5.90
C GLU A 177 -8.99 4.43 -5.83
N LYS A 178 -7.88 4.97 -6.34
CA LYS A 178 -6.57 4.30 -6.30
C LYS A 178 -6.07 4.14 -4.86
N GLU A 179 -6.15 5.19 -4.04
CA GLU A 179 -5.71 5.15 -2.63
C GLU A 179 -6.48 4.09 -1.82
N ILE A 180 -7.80 4.01 -2.01
CA ILE A 180 -8.64 3.01 -1.33
C ILE A 180 -8.27 1.62 -1.79
N LEU A 181 -8.17 1.38 -3.09
CA LEU A 181 -7.86 0.05 -3.59
C LEU A 181 -6.47 -0.42 -3.15
N GLU A 182 -5.45 0.43 -3.22
CA GLU A 182 -4.10 0.12 -2.73
C GLU A 182 -4.10 -0.17 -1.22
N SER A 183 -5.07 0.35 -0.47
CA SER A 183 -5.26 0.05 0.95
C SER A 183 -5.95 -1.29 1.16
N CYS A 184 -7.01 -1.60 0.40
CA CYS A 184 -7.67 -2.91 0.42
C CYS A 184 -6.72 -4.04 0.01
N GLU A 185 -5.82 -3.78 -0.93
CA GLU A 185 -4.79 -4.72 -1.40
C GLU A 185 -3.72 -5.08 -0.36
N LYS A 186 -3.70 -4.40 0.79
CA LYS A 186 -2.79 -4.65 1.92
C LYS A 186 -3.47 -5.37 3.10
N VAL A 187 -4.78 -5.60 3.00
CA VAL A 187 -5.57 -6.43 3.92
C VAL A 187 -5.19 -7.88 3.66
#